data_AF-A0A1Z2LBA4-F1
#
_entry.id   AF-A0A1Z2LBA4-F1
#
_cell.length_a   1.000
_cell.length_b   1.000
_cell.length_c   1.000
_cell.angle_alpha   90.00
_cell.angle_beta   90.00
_cell.angle_gamma   90.00
#
_symmetry.space_group_name_H-M   'P 1'
#
loop_
_entity.id
_entity.type
_entity.pdbx_description
1 polymer ?
#
loop_
_entity_poly.entity_id
_entity_poly.type
_entity_poly.pdbx_seq_one_letter_code
_entity_poly.pdbx_strand_id
1 'polypeptide(L)'
;MDGFVDVSVGLTGFDSFDLHATGVAALYLETALDQVGTEAFERFLDELDAAGGDPGRLEGETSRDIARAITHLWYLGVWPQLARSVHTALGREKANVPFTVSPEAYTEGLVWRTFHGHPAGAKAPGFGTWSDPPPGAPPVPRVTAAGRPVGKPEEDREEEFQGDIS
;
A
#
# COMPACT_ATOMS: atom_id res chain seq x y z
N MET A 1 6.37 -17.32 -15.47
CA MET A 1 5.86 -16.91 -14.15
C MET A 1 6.96 -17.06 -13.12
N ASP A 2 7.58 -18.23 -13.00
CA ASP A 2 8.70 -18.50 -12.09
C ASP A 2 9.85 -17.47 -12.20
N GLY A 3 10.33 -17.17 -13.41
CA GLY A 3 11.37 -16.15 -13.59
C GLY A 3 10.99 -14.73 -13.14
N PHE A 4 9.70 -14.36 -13.16
CA PHE A 4 9.26 -13.08 -12.60
C PHE A 4 9.29 -13.08 -11.08
N VAL A 5 8.91 -14.21 -10.47
CA VAL A 5 8.97 -14.36 -9.00
C VAL A 5 10.42 -14.36 -8.54
N ASP A 6 11.32 -15.05 -9.23
CA ASP A 6 12.76 -15.07 -8.89
C ASP A 6 13.36 -13.66 -8.88
N VAL A 7 13.04 -12.85 -9.90
CA VAL A 7 13.47 -11.44 -9.93
C VAL A 7 12.81 -10.62 -8.82
N SER A 8 11.54 -10.87 -8.55
CA SER A 8 10.79 -10.17 -7.49
C SER A 8 11.34 -10.45 -6.10
N VAL A 9 11.92 -11.64 -5.86
CA VAL A 9 12.65 -11.94 -4.61
C VAL A 9 13.79 -10.97 -4.39
N GLY A 10 14.65 -10.78 -5.41
CA GLY A 10 15.77 -9.84 -5.35
C GLY A 10 15.33 -8.38 -5.20
N LEU A 11 14.22 -7.98 -5.83
CA LEU A 11 13.70 -6.62 -5.77
C LEU A 11 13.04 -6.26 -4.44
N THR A 12 12.39 -7.22 -3.80
CA THR A 12 11.55 -6.95 -2.61
C THR A 12 12.18 -7.43 -1.30
N GLY A 13 13.09 -8.40 -1.36
CA GLY A 13 13.66 -9.09 -0.20
C GLY A 13 12.74 -10.15 0.43
N PHE A 14 11.55 -10.38 -0.12
CA PHE A 14 10.64 -11.45 0.29
C PHE A 14 10.99 -12.75 -0.44
N ASP A 15 10.74 -13.89 0.20
CA ASP A 15 10.97 -15.18 -0.45
C ASP A 15 9.88 -15.52 -1.49
N SER A 16 10.19 -16.48 -2.36
CA SER A 16 9.29 -16.89 -3.45
C SER A 16 7.94 -17.39 -2.92
N PHE A 17 7.92 -18.10 -1.79
CA PHE A 17 6.69 -18.62 -1.20
C PHE A 17 5.76 -17.47 -0.76
N ASP A 18 6.30 -16.46 -0.10
CA ASP A 18 5.56 -15.26 0.33
C ASP A 18 4.95 -14.49 -0.84
N LEU A 19 5.70 -14.39 -1.95
CA LEU A 19 5.25 -13.72 -3.17
C LEU A 19 4.15 -14.52 -3.87
N HIS A 20 4.28 -15.85 -3.97
CA HIS A 20 3.22 -16.71 -4.51
C HIS A 20 1.95 -16.66 -3.65
N ALA A 21 2.09 -16.64 -2.33
CA ALA A 21 0.97 -16.61 -1.39
C ALA A 21 0.09 -15.35 -1.51
N THR A 22 0.59 -14.27 -2.14
CA THR A 22 -0.21 -13.06 -2.41
C THR A 22 -1.32 -13.31 -3.46
N GLY A 23 -1.17 -14.31 -4.33
CA GLY A 23 -2.10 -14.57 -5.42
C GLY A 23 -2.08 -13.54 -6.57
N VAL A 24 -1.30 -12.45 -6.47
CA VAL A 24 -1.27 -11.37 -7.48
C VAL A 24 -0.06 -11.45 -8.44
N ALA A 25 0.84 -12.43 -8.25
CA ALA A 25 2.06 -12.55 -9.05
C ALA A 25 1.80 -12.62 -10.56
N ALA A 26 0.80 -13.38 -11.00
CA ALA A 26 0.45 -13.52 -12.42
C ALA A 26 -0.08 -12.18 -13.00
N LEU A 27 -0.94 -11.49 -12.24
CA LEU A 27 -1.48 -10.19 -12.61
C LEU A 27 -0.38 -9.12 -12.73
N TYR A 28 0.60 -9.15 -11.82
CA TYR A 28 1.72 -8.22 -11.84
C TYR A 28 2.67 -8.47 -13.01
N LEU A 29 2.92 -9.74 -13.35
CA LEU A 29 3.66 -10.10 -14.55
C LEU A 29 2.95 -9.60 -15.81
N GLU A 30 1.64 -9.86 -15.93
CA GLU A 30 0.84 -9.39 -17.06
C GLU A 30 0.88 -7.87 -17.18
N THR A 31 0.73 -7.15 -16.06
CA THR A 31 0.80 -5.69 -16.03
C THR A 31 2.17 -5.20 -16.50
N ALA A 32 3.26 -5.77 -15.99
CA ALA A 32 4.60 -5.39 -16.41
C ALA A 32 4.80 -5.58 -17.91
N LEU A 33 4.42 -6.75 -18.44
CA LEU A 33 4.52 -7.05 -19.87
C LEU A 33 3.66 -6.13 -20.73
N ASP A 34 2.44 -5.80 -20.31
CA ASP A 34 1.57 -4.86 -21.03
C ASP A 34 2.18 -3.45 -21.09
N GLN A 35 2.71 -2.98 -19.97
CA GLN A 35 3.22 -1.62 -19.82
C GLN A 35 4.57 -1.42 -20.50
N VAL A 36 5.52 -2.36 -20.36
CA VAL A 36 6.88 -2.19 -20.88
C VAL A 36 7.12 -2.94 -22.19
N GLY A 37 6.29 -3.93 -22.50
CA GLY A 37 6.49 -4.83 -23.64
C GLY A 37 7.48 -5.94 -23.34
N THR A 38 7.30 -7.09 -24.00
CA THR A 38 8.11 -8.29 -23.79
C THR A 38 9.59 -8.05 -24.05
N GLU A 39 9.96 -7.36 -25.13
CA GLU A 39 11.37 -7.12 -25.48
C GLU A 39 12.12 -6.26 -24.46
N ALA A 40 11.45 -5.26 -23.87
CA ALA A 40 12.07 -4.45 -22.82
C ALA A 40 12.16 -5.24 -21.50
N PHE A 41 11.15 -6.05 -21.22
CA PHE A 41 11.13 -6.92 -20.04
C PHE A 41 12.23 -7.99 -20.11
N GLU A 42 12.39 -8.67 -21.24
CA GLU A 42 13.45 -9.66 -21.47
C GLU A 42 14.85 -9.03 -21.34
N ARG A 43 15.09 -7.86 -21.95
CA ARG A 43 16.35 -7.13 -21.77
C ARG A 43 16.63 -6.77 -20.31
N PHE A 44 15.60 -6.39 -19.56
CA PHE A 44 15.72 -6.15 -18.13
C PHE A 44 16.13 -7.42 -17.37
N LEU A 45 15.54 -8.58 -17.69
CA LEU A 45 15.93 -9.87 -17.10
C LEU A 45 17.39 -10.21 -17.41
N ASP A 46 17.82 -10.04 -18.67
CA ASP A 46 19.19 -10.30 -19.10
C ASP A 46 20.21 -9.39 -18.40
N GLU A 47 19.89 -8.09 -18.26
CA GLU A 47 20.74 -7.15 -17.54
C GLU A 47 20.81 -7.48 -16.04
N LEU A 48 19.71 -7.91 -15.44
CA LEU A 48 19.68 -8.30 -14.03
C LEU A 48 20.45 -9.60 -13.78
N ASP A 49 20.37 -10.58 -14.68
CA ASP A 49 21.18 -11.79 -14.62
C ASP A 49 22.67 -11.47 -14.75
N ALA A 50 23.04 -10.60 -15.71
CA ALA A 50 24.42 -10.11 -15.86
C ALA A 50 24.92 -9.34 -14.63
N ALA A 51 24.01 -8.68 -13.90
CA ALA A 51 24.29 -8.02 -12.63
C ALA A 51 24.44 -9.00 -11.44
N GLY A 52 24.18 -10.30 -11.65
CA GLY A 52 24.19 -11.33 -10.62
C GLY A 52 22.95 -11.33 -9.74
N GLY A 53 21.81 -10.87 -10.26
CA GLY A 53 20.55 -10.74 -9.51
C GLY A 53 20.48 -9.52 -8.60
N ASP A 54 21.50 -8.67 -8.56
CA ASP A 54 21.53 -7.45 -7.74
C ASP A 54 20.96 -6.25 -8.53
N PRO A 55 19.74 -5.77 -8.19
CA PRO A 55 19.14 -4.63 -8.87
C PRO A 55 19.93 -3.32 -8.66
N GLY A 56 20.77 -3.23 -7.63
CA GLY A 56 21.65 -2.09 -7.38
C GLY A 56 22.79 -1.96 -8.40
N ARG A 57 23.07 -3.02 -9.17
CA ARG A 57 24.13 -3.06 -10.20
C ARG A 57 23.58 -2.88 -11.63
N LEU A 58 22.29 -2.60 -11.77
CA LEU A 58 21.69 -2.29 -13.07
C LEU A 58 22.20 -0.94 -13.60
N GLU A 59 22.78 -0.97 -14.80
CA GLU A 59 23.34 0.22 -15.46
C GLU A 59 22.33 0.90 -16.41
N GLY A 60 21.42 0.14 -17.00
CA GLY A 60 20.39 0.63 -17.92
C GLY A 60 19.35 1.51 -17.20
N GLU A 61 19.10 2.72 -17.73
CA GLU A 61 18.04 3.59 -17.20
C GLU A 61 16.67 2.91 -17.26
N THR A 62 16.33 2.32 -18.40
CA THR A 62 15.09 1.55 -18.59
C THR A 62 14.98 0.40 -17.59
N SER A 63 16.01 -0.42 -17.44
CA SER A 63 16.02 -1.56 -16.52
C SER A 63 15.86 -1.14 -15.05
N ARG A 64 16.53 -0.05 -14.64
CA ARG A 64 16.34 0.52 -13.29
C ARG A 64 14.93 1.04 -13.07
N ASP A 65 14.32 1.64 -14.08
CA ASP A 65 12.96 2.17 -13.96
C ASP A 65 11.91 1.04 -13.94
N ILE A 66 12.12 -0.03 -14.72
CA ILE A 66 11.34 -1.27 -14.66
C ILE A 66 11.45 -1.91 -13.27
N ALA A 67 12.67 -2.03 -12.72
CA ALA A 67 12.90 -2.57 -11.38
C ALA A 67 12.13 -1.77 -10.30
N ARG A 68 12.17 -0.43 -10.38
CA ARG A 68 11.40 0.46 -9.49
C ARG A 68 9.89 0.27 -9.66
N ALA A 69 9.41 0.16 -10.89
CA ALA A 69 7.99 -0.03 -11.18
C ALA A 69 7.45 -1.35 -10.62
N ILE A 70 8.18 -2.45 -10.83
CA ILE A 70 7.83 -3.77 -10.26
C ILE A 70 7.86 -3.72 -8.73
N THR A 71 8.87 -3.09 -8.14
CA THR A 71 8.95 -2.93 -6.67
C THR A 71 7.75 -2.12 -6.16
N HIS A 72 7.41 -1.02 -6.80
CA HIS A 72 6.26 -0.19 -6.43
C HIS A 72 4.94 -0.98 -6.50
N LEU A 73 4.82 -1.81 -7.54
CA LEU A 73 3.66 -2.68 -7.74
C LEU A 73 3.51 -3.69 -6.60
N TRP A 74 4.59 -4.36 -6.19
CA TRP A 74 4.57 -5.30 -5.07
C TRP A 74 4.20 -4.65 -3.74
N TYR A 75 4.69 -3.44 -3.48
CA TYR A 75 4.43 -2.78 -2.21
C TYR A 75 3.05 -2.14 -2.15
N LEU A 76 2.57 -1.54 -3.23
CA LEU A 76 1.38 -0.67 -3.21
C LEU A 76 0.22 -1.14 -4.09
N GLY A 77 0.42 -2.15 -4.95
CA GLY A 77 -0.57 -2.57 -5.94
C GLY A 77 -0.84 -1.54 -7.04
N VAL A 78 0.06 -0.56 -7.20
CA VAL A 78 -0.02 0.54 -8.16
C VAL A 78 1.11 0.42 -9.16
N TRP A 79 0.79 0.54 -10.44
CA TRP A 79 1.79 0.78 -11.46
C TRP A 79 2.15 2.28 -11.47
N PRO A 80 3.42 2.68 -11.29
CA PRO A 80 3.78 4.08 -11.23
C PRO A 80 3.92 4.70 -12.63
N GLN A 81 4.03 6.03 -12.66
CA GLN A 81 4.51 6.74 -13.83
C GLN A 81 6.00 6.42 -14.05
N LEU A 82 6.34 6.00 -15.28
CA LEU A 82 7.73 5.80 -15.70
C LEU A 82 8.40 7.14 -16.02
N ALA A 83 9.73 7.18 -15.93
CA ALA A 83 10.52 8.32 -16.38
C ALA A 83 10.17 8.65 -17.84
N ARG A 84 10.11 9.94 -18.18
CA ARG A 84 9.71 10.39 -19.53
C ARG A 84 10.64 9.85 -20.62
N SER A 85 11.95 9.83 -20.36
CA SER A 85 12.97 9.24 -21.22
C SER A 85 12.68 7.77 -21.49
N VAL A 86 12.42 6.99 -20.45
CA VAL A 86 12.10 5.56 -20.53
C VAL A 86 10.79 5.33 -21.28
N HIS A 87 9.71 6.01 -20.91
CA HIS A 87 8.42 5.88 -21.60
C HIS A 87 8.53 6.21 -23.11
N THR A 88 9.31 7.25 -23.44
CA THR A 88 9.60 7.61 -24.85
C THR A 88 10.40 6.52 -25.55
N ALA A 89 11.44 5.98 -24.90
CA ALA A 89 12.30 4.92 -25.45
C ALA A 89 11.56 3.58 -25.64
N LEU A 90 10.58 3.29 -24.77
CA LEU A 90 9.73 2.11 -24.90
C LEU A 90 8.75 2.23 -26.07
N GLY A 91 8.38 3.46 -26.47
CA GLY A 91 7.53 3.71 -27.64
C GLY A 91 6.13 3.10 -27.55
N ARG A 92 5.61 2.90 -26.33
CA ARG A 92 4.33 2.20 -26.09
C ARG A 92 3.16 3.17 -26.26
N GLU A 93 2.10 2.72 -26.91
CA GLU A 93 0.81 3.43 -27.00
C GLU A 93 -0.01 3.28 -25.70
N LYS A 94 0.60 3.60 -24.56
CA LYS A 94 0.00 3.54 -23.22
C LYS A 94 0.18 4.87 -22.51
N ALA A 95 -0.83 5.28 -21.76
CA ALA A 95 -0.75 6.50 -20.95
C ALA A 95 0.30 6.32 -19.86
N ASN A 96 1.25 7.26 -19.76
CA ASN A 96 2.27 7.24 -18.71
C ASN A 96 1.77 7.94 -17.45
N VAL A 97 0.77 7.35 -16.81
CA VAL A 97 0.16 7.86 -15.57
C VAL A 97 0.02 6.73 -14.56
N PRO A 98 0.09 7.02 -13.24
CA PRO A 98 -0.08 5.98 -12.23
C PRO A 98 -1.50 5.40 -12.25
N PHE A 99 -1.63 4.10 -12.01
CA PHE A 99 -2.93 3.44 -11.87
C PHE A 99 -2.88 2.24 -10.92
N THR A 100 -3.99 1.98 -10.22
CA THR A 100 -4.16 0.78 -9.38
C THR A 100 -4.47 -0.42 -10.26
N VAL A 101 -3.72 -1.51 -10.11
CA VAL A 101 -3.84 -2.69 -10.97
C VAL A 101 -5.07 -3.53 -10.63
N SER A 102 -5.38 -3.68 -9.34
CA SER A 102 -6.66 -4.21 -8.89
C SER A 102 -6.98 -3.79 -7.45
N PRO A 103 -8.26 -3.80 -7.04
CA PRO A 103 -8.65 -3.61 -5.64
C PRO A 103 -8.02 -4.66 -4.70
N GLU A 104 -7.85 -5.89 -5.17
CA GLU A 104 -7.25 -6.99 -4.41
C GLU A 104 -5.75 -6.74 -4.16
N ALA A 105 -5.06 -6.11 -5.12
CA ALA A 105 -3.66 -5.73 -5.01
C ALA A 105 -3.40 -4.75 -3.85
N TYR A 106 -4.38 -3.90 -3.50
CA TYR A 106 -4.28 -3.05 -2.31
C TYR A 106 -4.27 -3.87 -1.01
N THR A 107 -5.08 -4.94 -0.94
CA THR A 107 -5.20 -5.78 0.26
C THR A 107 -3.97 -6.65 0.47
N GLU A 108 -3.37 -7.11 -0.62
CA GLU A 108 -2.21 -8.01 -0.62
C GLU A 108 -0.86 -7.29 -0.76
N GLY A 109 -0.86 -5.95 -0.77
CA GLY A 109 0.35 -5.14 -0.86
C GLY A 109 1.35 -5.45 0.25
N LEU A 110 2.62 -5.64 -0.12
CA LEU A 110 3.67 -6.03 0.83
C LEU A 110 3.92 -4.98 1.92
N VAL A 111 3.53 -3.72 1.69
CA VAL A 111 3.63 -2.63 2.68
C VAL A 111 2.97 -3.00 4.01
N TRP A 112 1.89 -3.77 4.00
CA TRP A 112 1.19 -4.19 5.22
C TRP A 112 2.01 -5.19 6.03
N ARG A 113 2.71 -6.12 5.37
CA ARG A 113 3.60 -7.09 6.02
C ARG A 113 4.81 -6.40 6.64
N THR A 114 5.39 -5.42 5.96
CA THR A 114 6.55 -4.65 6.48
C THR A 114 6.22 -3.91 7.78
N PHE A 115 5.02 -3.34 7.89
CA PHE A 115 4.59 -2.61 9.09
C PHE A 115 3.88 -3.48 10.14
N HIS A 116 3.81 -4.81 9.94
CA HIS A 116 2.98 -5.72 10.75
C HIS A 116 1.52 -5.24 10.90
N GLY A 117 1.01 -4.57 9.86
CA GLY A 117 -0.28 -3.92 9.83
C GLY A 117 -1.31 -4.67 8.98
N HIS A 118 -2.50 -4.08 8.87
CA HIS A 118 -3.57 -4.57 8.00
C HIS A 118 -4.04 -3.43 7.08
N PRO A 119 -4.46 -3.73 5.85
CA PRO A 119 -5.00 -2.72 4.94
C PRO A 119 -6.22 -2.03 5.57
N ALA A 120 -6.21 -0.70 5.53
CA ALA A 120 -7.32 0.09 6.05
C ALA A 120 -8.61 -0.23 5.25
N GLY A 121 -9.69 -0.55 5.97
CA GLY A 121 -11.01 -0.78 5.37
C GLY A 121 -11.24 -2.16 4.71
N ALA A 122 -10.20 -2.98 4.50
CA ALA A 122 -10.36 -4.31 3.88
C ALA A 122 -10.39 -5.47 4.89
N LYS A 123 -9.64 -5.36 6.00
CA LYS A 123 -9.64 -6.32 7.11
C LYS A 123 -9.60 -5.55 8.43
N ALA A 124 -10.69 -4.85 8.75
CA ALA A 124 -10.76 -4.11 10.00
C ALA A 124 -10.62 -5.09 11.18
N PRO A 125 -9.67 -4.87 12.11
CA PRO A 125 -9.76 -5.52 13.40
C PRO A 125 -11.10 -5.06 14.01
N GLY A 126 -11.87 -5.98 14.60
CA GLY A 126 -13.25 -5.71 15.00
C GLY A 126 -13.42 -4.40 15.80
N PHE A 127 -14.63 -3.82 15.81
CA PHE A 127 -14.91 -2.56 16.50
C PHE A 127 -14.34 -2.56 17.93
N GLY A 128 -13.60 -1.51 18.30
CA GLY A 128 -13.02 -1.33 19.64
C GLY A 128 -11.56 -1.75 19.81
N THR A 129 -10.98 -2.48 18.86
CA THR A 129 -9.57 -2.92 18.86
C THR A 129 -8.55 -1.78 18.85
N TRP A 130 -8.95 -0.59 18.40
CA TRP A 130 -8.16 0.65 18.51
C TRP A 130 -7.93 1.12 19.95
N SER A 131 -8.63 0.54 20.92
CA SER A 131 -8.49 0.87 22.35
C SER A 131 -7.37 0.07 23.02
N ASP A 132 -6.90 -1.00 22.39
CA ASP A 132 -5.83 -1.83 22.91
C ASP A 132 -4.46 -1.21 22.58
N PRO A 133 -3.52 -1.18 23.53
CA PRO A 133 -2.18 -0.69 23.27
C PRO A 133 -1.47 -1.58 22.23
N PRO A 134 -0.65 -1.01 21.33
CA PRO A 134 0.06 -1.81 20.34
C PRO A 134 1.02 -2.80 21.03
N PRO A 135 1.29 -3.97 20.43
CA PRO A 135 2.21 -4.95 20.99
C PRO A 135 3.57 -4.32 21.29
N GLY A 136 4.04 -4.42 22.54
CA GLY A 136 5.31 -3.85 22.99
C GLY A 136 5.26 -2.41 23.50
N ALA A 137 4.08 -1.77 23.52
CA ALA A 137 3.93 -0.47 24.18
C ALA A 137 4.12 -0.59 25.70
N PRO A 138 4.87 0.32 26.34
CA PRO A 138 4.92 0.37 27.80
C PRO A 138 3.51 0.65 28.37
N PRO A 139 3.16 0.07 29.53
CA PRO A 139 1.83 0.23 30.10
C PRO A 139 1.56 1.71 30.39
N VAL A 140 0.52 2.26 29.75
CA VAL A 140 0.08 3.63 29.98
C VAL A 140 -0.85 3.63 31.20
N PRO A 141 -0.58 4.41 32.27
CA PRO A 141 -1.48 4.51 33.40
C PRO A 141 -2.85 5.01 32.92
N ARG A 142 -3.91 4.22 33.10
CA ARG A 142 -5.27 4.68 32.84
C ARG A 142 -5.57 5.84 33.78
N VAL A 143 -5.89 7.01 33.22
CA VAL A 143 -6.50 8.09 34.00
C VAL A 143 -7.86 7.60 34.46
N THR A 144 -7.98 7.26 35.74
CA THR A 144 -9.28 7.06 36.36
C THR A 144 -9.99 8.41 36.36
N ALA A 145 -11.05 8.55 35.57
CA ALA A 145 -11.92 9.71 35.64
C ALA A 145 -12.50 9.79 37.06
N ALA A 146 -11.94 10.68 37.89
CA ALA A 146 -12.54 11.04 39.16
C ALA A 146 -13.91 11.65 38.86
N GLY A 147 -14.94 11.15 39.57
CA GLY A 147 -16.34 11.39 39.30
C GLY A 147 -16.69 12.87 39.13
N ARG A 148 -17.46 13.16 38.08
CA ARG A 148 -18.18 14.42 37.95
C ARG A 148 -19.28 14.43 39.03
N PRO A 149 -19.35 15.42 39.93
CA PRO A 149 -20.46 15.50 40.87
C PRO A 149 -21.75 15.79 40.09
N VAL A 150 -22.76 14.95 40.30
CA VAL A 150 -24.13 15.18 39.83
C VAL A 150 -24.68 16.39 40.59
N GLY A 151 -24.89 17.51 39.87
CA GLY A 151 -25.68 18.62 40.36
C GLY A 151 -27.17 18.21 40.40
N LYS A 152 -27.83 18.48 41.53
CA LYS A 152 -29.27 18.25 41.76
C LYS A 152 -30.11 19.02 40.72
N PRO A 153 -31.30 18.53 40.33
CA PRO A 153 -32.17 19.25 39.41
C PRO A 153 -32.79 20.45 40.14
N GLU A 154 -32.71 21.63 39.52
CA GLU A 154 -33.39 22.84 39.98
C GLU A 154 -34.82 22.84 39.41
N GLU A 155 -35.76 22.98 40.33
CA GLU A 155 -37.21 22.88 40.20
C GLU A 155 -37.80 24.13 39.54
N ASP A 156 -38.69 23.89 38.58
CA ASP A 156 -39.75 24.74 38.00
C ASP A 156 -39.68 26.26 38.23
N ARG A 157 -39.51 26.99 37.11
CA ARG A 157 -40.08 28.33 36.95
C ARG A 157 -40.80 28.41 35.62
N GLU A 158 -42.10 28.15 35.68
CA GLU A 158 -43.07 28.58 34.68
C GLU A 158 -43.10 30.12 34.67
N GLU A 159 -42.61 30.74 33.59
CA GLU A 159 -42.77 32.17 33.39
C GLU A 159 -44.14 32.45 32.75
N GLU A 160 -44.97 33.09 33.58
CA GLU A 160 -46.31 33.59 33.33
C GLU A 160 -46.33 34.61 32.18
N PHE A 161 -47.09 34.29 31.13
CA PHE A 161 -47.34 35.16 29.99
C PHE A 161 -48.44 36.16 30.36
N GLN A 162 -48.07 37.39 30.73
CA GLN A 162 -49.01 38.49 30.92
C GLN A 162 -48.61 39.65 30.01
N GLY A 163 -49.40 39.89 28.96
CA GLY A 163 -49.28 41.07 28.09
C GLY A 163 -49.71 42.36 28.78
N ASP A 164 -49.36 43.52 28.22
CA ASP A 164 -50.35 44.48 27.72
C ASP A 164 -49.76 45.64 26.88
N ILE A 165 -50.53 46.05 25.87
CA ILE A 165 -50.67 47.34 25.14
C ILE A 165 -49.42 48.18 24.77
N SER A 166 -49.29 48.47 23.47
CA SER A 166 -49.54 49.82 22.95
C SER A 166 -49.92 49.83 21.47
#